data_AF-A0A316SWV7-F1
#
_entry.id   AF-A0A316SWV7-F1
#
_cell.length_a   1.000
_cell.length_b   1.000
_cell.length_c   1.000
_cell.angle_alpha   90.00
_cell.angle_beta   90.00
_cell.angle_gamma   90.00
#
_symmetry.space_group_name_H-M   'P 1'
#
loop_
_entity.id
_entity.type
_entity.pdbx_description
1 polymer ?
#
loop_
_entity_poly.entity_id
_entity_poly.type
_entity_poly.pdbx_seq_one_letter_code
_entity_poly.pdbx_strand_id
1 'polypeptide(L)'
;MDNKDFDTFDFLINDEDEVMLLLYQREGEPLNPHIELDAEEKSALLYRNDDDNIFLSDISDEVFDSLQDADKLLVCELSRDEKDEDAQIVHAYEAEISD
;
A
#
# COMPACT_ATOMS: atom_id res chain seq x y z
N MET A 1 -13.22 0.99 -18.82
CA MET A 1 -13.02 1.42 -17.43
C MET A 1 -12.00 2.53 -17.47
N ASP A 2 -12.27 3.67 -16.82
CA ASP A 2 -11.29 4.75 -16.74
C ASP A 2 -10.13 4.25 -15.85
N ASN A 3 -8.89 4.60 -16.20
CA ASN A 3 -7.69 4.15 -15.48
C ASN A 3 -7.68 4.54 -13.97
N LYS A 4 -8.61 5.39 -13.53
CA LYS A 4 -8.76 5.90 -12.17
C LYS A 4 -9.35 4.88 -11.18
N ASP A 5 -10.03 3.85 -11.66
CA ASP A 5 -10.62 2.84 -10.76
C ASP A 5 -9.55 1.94 -10.11
N PHE A 6 -8.33 1.91 -10.66
CA PHE A 6 -7.21 1.10 -10.15
C PHE A 6 -6.26 1.86 -9.21
N ASP A 7 -6.51 3.15 -8.96
CA ASP A 7 -5.75 3.95 -7.98
C ASP A 7 -6.34 3.83 -6.56
N THR A 8 -7.29 2.92 -6.35
CA THR A 8 -7.83 2.62 -5.03
C THR A 8 -6.89 1.71 -4.25
N PHE A 9 -6.79 1.96 -2.95
CA PHE A 9 -6.08 1.12 -2.00
C PHE A 9 -6.96 0.89 -0.77
N ASP A 10 -6.59 -0.12 0.02
CA ASP A 10 -7.21 -0.39 1.31
C ASP A 10 -6.16 -0.81 2.32
N PHE A 11 -6.38 -0.47 3.59
CA PHE A 11 -5.53 -0.89 4.69
C PHE A 11 -6.29 -1.91 5.54
N LEU A 12 -5.67 -3.06 5.76
CA LEU A 12 -6.16 -4.07 6.67
C LEU A 12 -5.25 -4.11 7.90
N ILE A 13 -5.86 -3.98 9.07
CA ILE A 13 -5.18 -4.18 10.35
C ILE A 13 -5.64 -5.51 10.95
N ASN A 14 -4.72 -6.28 11.51
CA ASN A 14 -5.04 -7.53 12.20
C ASN A 14 -5.20 -7.30 13.72
N ASP A 15 -5.53 -8.38 14.46
CA ASP A 15 -5.71 -8.32 15.92
C ASP A 15 -4.38 -8.08 16.68
N GLU A 16 -3.24 -8.09 15.99
CA GLU A 16 -1.89 -7.84 16.53
C GLU A 16 -1.36 -6.44 16.14
N ASP A 17 -2.24 -5.54 15.67
CA ASP A 17 -1.92 -4.18 15.19
C ASP A 17 -0.99 -4.15 13.95
N GLU A 18 -0.79 -5.27 13.26
CA GLU A 18 0.00 -5.30 12.03
C GLU A 18 -0.84 -4.81 10.84
N VAL A 19 -0.27 -3.89 10.07
CA VAL A 19 -0.91 -3.28 8.91
C VAL A 19 -0.48 -3.97 7.62
N MET A 20 -1.46 -4.25 6.76
CA MET A 20 -1.27 -4.69 5.38
C MET A 20 -1.96 -3.73 4.41
N LEU A 21 -1.23 -3.31 3.38
CA LEU A 21 -1.74 -2.48 2.30
C LEU A 21 -2.15 -3.34 1.11
N LEU A 22 -3.37 -3.16 0.64
CA LEU A 22 -3.89 -3.74 -0.59
C LEU A 22 -3.96 -2.68 -1.69
N LEU A 23 -3.41 -2.98 -2.85
CA LEU A 23 -3.50 -2.13 -4.03
C LEU A 23 -3.67 -2.95 -5.30
N TYR A 24 -4.17 -2.35 -6.38
CA TYR A 24 -4.20 -3.04 -7.66
C TYR A 24 -2.81 -3.09 -8.29
N GLN A 25 -2.51 -4.20 -8.96
CA GLN A 25 -1.27 -4.44 -9.69
C GLN A 25 -0.94 -3.22 -10.56
N ARG A 26 0.31 -2.79 -10.48
CA ARG A 26 0.84 -1.72 -11.34
C ARG A 26 1.85 -2.28 -12.34
N GLU A 27 2.15 -1.47 -13.35
CA GLU A 27 3.19 -1.84 -14.31
C GLU A 27 4.55 -1.92 -13.60
N GLY A 28 5.38 -2.89 -13.99
CA GLY A 28 6.69 -3.11 -13.39
C GLY A 28 6.67 -3.88 -12.06
N GLU A 29 7.86 -4.33 -11.66
CA GLU A 29 8.06 -5.06 -10.41
C GLU A 29 8.46 -4.10 -9.27
N PRO A 30 8.11 -4.44 -8.03
CA PRO A 30 8.61 -3.72 -6.86
C PRO A 30 10.13 -3.93 -6.73
N LEU A 31 10.87 -2.84 -6.52
CA LEU A 31 12.33 -2.84 -6.37
C LEU A 31 12.73 -1.83 -5.29
N ASN A 32 13.29 -2.32 -4.19
CA ASN A 32 13.61 -1.52 -2.99
C ASN A 32 12.42 -0.67 -2.51
N PRO A 33 11.25 -1.31 -2.27
CA PRO A 33 10.07 -0.58 -1.86
C PRO A 33 10.25 0.05 -0.49
N HIS A 34 9.82 1.30 -0.36
CA HIS A 34 9.83 2.04 0.90
C HIS A 34 8.65 3.00 0.96
N ILE A 35 8.25 3.35 2.17
CA ILE A 35 7.13 4.24 2.42
C ILE A 35 7.58 5.38 3.33
N GLU A 36 7.27 6.61 2.91
CA GLU A 36 7.52 7.82 3.70
C GLU A 36 6.20 8.26 4.36
N LEU A 37 6.20 8.37 5.69
CA LEU A 37 5.02 8.81 6.44
C LEU A 37 5.00 10.33 6.60
N ASP A 38 3.84 10.95 6.40
CA ASP A 38 3.58 12.37 6.68
C ASP A 38 2.58 12.48 7.83
N ALA A 39 3.11 12.73 9.03
CA ALA A 39 2.32 12.87 10.25
C ALA A 39 1.53 14.18 10.32
N GLU A 40 1.89 15.21 9.55
CA GLU A 40 1.13 16.48 9.54
C GLU A 40 -0.17 16.31 8.75
N GLU A 41 -0.09 15.66 7.58
CA GLU A 41 -1.22 15.46 6.67
C GLU A 41 -1.92 14.11 6.84
N LYS A 42 -1.42 13.23 7.73
CA LYS A 42 -1.89 11.84 7.92
C LYS A 42 -1.96 11.09 6.59
N SER A 43 -0.87 11.20 5.85
CA SER A 43 -0.72 10.61 4.53
C SER A 43 0.61 9.88 4.43
N ALA A 44 0.79 9.09 3.39
CA ALA A 44 2.05 8.42 3.13
C ALA A 44 2.35 8.36 1.64
N LEU A 45 3.63 8.27 1.29
CA LEU A 45 4.08 8.09 -0.08
C LEU A 45 4.81 6.76 -0.20
N LEU A 46 4.18 5.80 -0.87
CA LEU A 46 4.78 4.50 -1.16
C LEU A 46 5.57 4.61 -2.46
N TYR A 47 6.85 4.32 -2.40
CA TYR A 47 7.71 4.12 -3.56
C TYR A 47 7.79 2.62 -3.83
N ARG A 48 7.19 2.15 -4.93
CA ARG A 48 7.29 0.74 -5.35
C ARG A 48 8.66 0.45 -5.95
N ASN A 49 9.17 1.42 -6.70
CA ASN A 49 10.49 1.44 -7.33
C ASN A 49 10.85 2.90 -7.66
N ASP A 50 12.00 3.13 -8.28
CA ASP A 50 12.52 4.47 -8.59
C ASP A 50 11.62 5.30 -9.52
N ASP A 51 10.75 4.66 -10.30
CA ASP A 51 9.91 5.30 -11.33
C ASP A 51 8.41 5.31 -10.98
N ASP A 52 7.98 4.60 -9.92
CA ASP A 52 6.58 4.44 -9.55
C ASP A 52 6.33 4.68 -8.06
N ASN A 53 5.52 5.71 -7.79
CA ASN A 53 5.07 6.07 -6.45
C ASN A 53 3.54 6.17 -6.38
N ILE A 54 3.03 5.94 -5.17
CA ILE A 54 1.61 5.94 -4.83
C ILE A 54 1.42 6.83 -3.61
N PHE A 55 0.60 7.86 -3.78
CA PHE A 55 0.19 8.71 -2.66
C PHE A 55 -1.02 8.08 -1.95
N LEU A 56 -0.85 7.83 -0.66
CA LEU A 56 -1.83 7.23 0.23
C LEU A 56 -2.39 8.34 1.13
N SER A 57 -3.54 8.89 0.77
CA SER A 57 -4.22 9.94 1.55
C SER A 57 -5.26 9.35 2.49
N ASP A 58 -5.75 10.18 3.41
CA ASP A 58 -6.90 9.84 4.27
C ASP A 58 -6.69 8.56 5.10
N ILE A 59 -5.45 8.33 5.56
CA ILE A 59 -5.11 7.20 6.42
C ILE A 59 -5.77 7.41 7.79
N SER A 60 -6.45 6.38 8.31
CA SER A 60 -7.10 6.47 9.61
C SER A 60 -6.07 6.56 10.74
N ASP A 61 -6.44 7.21 11.84
CA ASP A 61 -5.56 7.40 13.01
C ASP A 61 -5.02 6.07 13.53
N GLU A 62 -5.87 5.04 13.61
CA GLU A 62 -5.50 3.70 14.06
C GLU A 62 -4.44 3.03 13.17
N VAL A 63 -4.61 3.13 11.85
CA VAL A 63 -3.63 2.59 10.89
C VAL A 63 -2.34 3.41 10.94
N PHE A 64 -2.45 4.73 11.02
CA PHE A 64 -1.30 5.62 11.04
C PHE A 64 -0.44 5.39 12.29
N ASP A 65 -1.07 5.33 13.47
CA ASP A 65 -0.39 5.02 14.73
C ASP A 65 0.35 3.66 14.65
N SER A 66 -0.31 2.65 14.06
CA SER A 66 0.29 1.33 13.87
C SER A 66 1.47 1.33 12.89
N LEU A 67 1.39 2.14 11.83
CA LEU A 67 2.49 2.31 10.88
C LEU A 67 3.71 2.99 11.52
N GLN A 68 3.50 3.96 12.42
CA GLN A 68 4.61 4.62 13.12
C GLN A 68 5.35 3.70 14.09
N ASP A 69 4.66 2.70 14.64
CA ASP A 69 5.26 1.72 15.55
C ASP A 69 5.89 0.52 14.81
N ALA A 70 5.67 0.41 13.49
CA ALA A 70 6.14 -0.69 12.67
C ALA A 70 7.44 -0.35 11.91
N ASP A 71 8.33 -1.33 11.74
CA ASP A 71 9.54 -1.16 10.90
C ASP A 71 9.23 -1.34 9.40
N LYS A 72 8.16 -2.07 9.07
CA LYS A 72 7.84 -2.50 7.71
C LYS A 72 6.33 -2.61 7.48
N LEU A 73 5.92 -2.36 6.24
CA LEU A 73 4.55 -2.53 5.78
C LEU A 73 4.48 -3.69 4.78
N LEU A 74 3.57 -4.65 5.01
CA LEU A 74 3.26 -5.66 3.99
C LEU A 74 2.37 -5.05 2.91
N VAL A 75 2.80 -5.13 1.66
CA VAL A 75 2.08 -4.63 0.50
C VAL A 75 1.71 -5.79 -0.41
N CYS A 76 0.43 -5.87 -0.77
CA CYS A 76 -0.11 -6.89 -1.66
C CYS A 76 -0.78 -6.24 -2.88
N GLU A 77 -0.38 -6.70 -4.06
CA GLU A 77 -0.90 -6.24 -5.33
C GLU A 77 -1.87 -7.24 -5.94
N LEU A 78 -3.10 -6.79 -6.19
CA LEU A 78 -4.18 -7.60 -6.72
C LEU A 78 -4.25 -7.49 -8.25
N SER A 79 -4.46 -8.62 -8.93
CA SER A 79 -4.65 -8.66 -10.38
C SER A 79 -5.81 -7.76 -10.83
N ARG A 80 -5.66 -7.06 -11.95
CA ARG A 80 -6.71 -6.20 -12.54
C ARG A 80 -7.82 -6.96 -13.28
N ASP A 81 -8.07 -8.22 -12.94
CA ASP A 81 -9.07 -9.03 -13.65
C ASP A 81 -10.49 -8.49 -13.41
N GLU A 82 -11.29 -8.40 -14.48
CA GLU A 82 -12.63 -7.77 -14.49
C GLU A 82 -13.69 -8.53 -13.65
N LYS A 83 -13.30 -9.59 -12.95
CA LYS A 83 -14.17 -10.38 -12.08
C LYS A 83 -13.58 -10.37 -10.68
N ASP A 84 -14.14 -9.53 -9.80
CA ASP A 84 -13.75 -9.40 -8.40
C ASP A 84 -13.65 -10.73 -7.64
N GLU A 85 -14.41 -11.76 -8.08
CA GLU A 85 -14.41 -13.10 -7.50
C GLU A 85 -13.10 -13.88 -7.73
N ASP A 86 -12.27 -13.45 -8.69
CA ASP A 86 -11.02 -14.12 -9.08
C ASP A 86 -9.78 -13.25 -8.82
N ALA A 87 -9.87 -12.14 -8.07
CA ALA A 87 -8.71 -11.29 -7.79
C ALA A 87 -7.61 -12.08 -7.06
N GLN A 88 -6.44 -12.18 -7.67
CA GLN A 88 -5.28 -12.89 -7.13
C GLN A 88 -4.20 -11.92 -6.68
N ILE A 89 -3.51 -12.26 -5.60
CA ILE A 89 -2.28 -11.55 -5.21
C ILE A 89 -1.20 -11.90 -6.23
N VAL A 90 -0.80 -10.92 -7.05
CA VAL A 90 0.24 -11.07 -8.07
C VAL A 90 1.61 -10.75 -7.49
N HIS A 91 1.69 -9.76 -6.60
CA HIS A 91 2.90 -9.41 -5.87
C HIS A 91 2.60 -9.26 -4.38
N ALA A 92 3.50 -9.74 -3.54
CA ALA A 92 3.50 -9.50 -2.10
C ALA A 92 4.93 -9.18 -1.67
N TYR A 93 5.13 -8.04 -1.01
CA TYR A 93 6.46 -7.57 -0.61
C TYR A 93 6.36 -6.69 0.64
N GLU A 94 7.48 -6.59 1.36
CA GLU A 94 7.62 -5.69 2.49
C GLU A 94 8.24 -4.38 2.02
N ALA A 95 7.62 -3.25 2.35
CA ALA A 95 8.18 -1.91 2.19
C ALA A 95 8.78 -1.45 3.52
N GLU A 96 9.98 -0.88 3.49
CA GLU A 96 10.61 -0.28 4.68
C GLU A 96 9.90 1.02 5.02
N ILE A 97 9.52 1.20 6.29
CA ILE A 97 8.89 2.43 6.77
C ILE A 97 9.99 3.43 7.13
N SER A 98 9.81 4.68 6.70
CA SER A 98 10.68 5.80 7.00
C SER A 98 9.85 7.01 7.43
N ASP A 99 10.28 7.65 8.52
CA ASP A 99 9.62 8.79 9.17
C ASP A 99 10.49 10.06 9.15
#